data_AF-U7ULE9-F1
#
_entry.id   AF-U7ULE9-F1
#
_cell.length_a   1.000
_cell.length_b   1.000
_cell.length_c   1.000
_cell.angle_alpha   90.00
_cell.angle_beta   90.00
_cell.angle_gamma   90.00
#
_symmetry.space_group_name_H-M   'P 1'
#
loop_
_entity.id
_entity.type
_entity.pdbx_description
1 polymer ?
#
loop_
_entity_poly.entity_id
_entity_poly.type
_entity_poly.pdbx_seq_one_letter_code
_entity_poly.pdbx_strand_id
1 'polypeptide(L)' 'MSGQKFDFNINHIVLNGIADLVRVIDKDNNVIFVNSAMKEFFWGR' A
#
# COMPACT_ATOMS: atom_id res chain seq x y z
N MET A 1 27.25 6.08 5.56
CA MET A 1 26.33 5.28 4.73
C MET A 1 25.32 6.24 4.12
N SER A 2 25.43 6.52 2.81
CA SER A 2 24.46 7.33 2.09
C SER A 2 23.16 6.52 1.98
N GLY A 3 22.07 7.02 2.57
CA GLY A 3 20.76 6.39 2.47
C GLY A 3 20.30 6.42 1.01
N GLN A 4 20.19 5.25 0.40
CA GLN A 4 19.71 5.10 -0.96
C GLN A 4 18.25 5.60 -0.99
N LYS A 5 18.03 6.75 -1.60
CA LYS A 5 16.68 7.26 -1.89
C LYS A 5 16.11 6.37 -3.00
N PHE A 6 15.22 5.46 -2.64
CA PHE A 6 14.45 4.72 -3.61
C PHE A 6 13.30 5.60 -4.09
N ASP A 7 13.39 6.10 -5.32
CA ASP A 7 12.26 6.73 -6.02
C ASP A 7 11.26 5.63 -6.41
N PHE A 8 10.44 5.24 -5.44
CA PHE A 8 9.38 4.26 -5.62
C PHE A 8 8.17 4.92 -6.30
N ASN A 9 8.14 4.91 -7.63
CA ASN A 9 6.85 4.98 -8.35
C ASN A 9 6.17 3.61 -8.21
N ILE A 10 5.53 3.36 -7.06
CA ILE A 10 4.87 2.08 -6.82
C ILE A 10 3.61 2.02 -7.68
N ASN A 11 3.61 1.12 -8.66
CA ASN A 11 2.43 0.87 -9.47
C ASN A 11 1.32 0.23 -8.61
N HIS A 12 0.14 0.87 -8.54
CA HIS A 12 -1.00 0.36 -7.78
C HIS A 12 -1.46 -1.04 -8.23
N ILE A 13 -1.20 -1.42 -9.48
CA ILE A 13 -1.47 -2.78 -9.99
C ILE A 13 -0.61 -3.80 -9.24
N VAL A 14 0.67 -3.48 -8.99
CA VAL A 14 1.57 -4.36 -8.23
C VAL A 14 1.09 -4.48 -6.79
N LEU A 15 0.71 -3.37 -6.15
CA LEU A 15 0.20 -3.37 -4.78
C LEU A 15 -1.08 -4.19 -4.63
N ASN A 16 -1.97 -4.18 -5.62
CA ASN A 16 -3.18 -4.99 -5.62
C ASN A 16 -2.92 -6.49 -5.82
N GLY A 17 -1.80 -6.87 -6.43
CA GLY A 17 -1.41 -8.27 -6.60
C GLY A 17 -0.74 -8.91 -5.38
N ILE A 18 -0.42 -8.11 -4.35
CA ILE A 18 0.16 -8.61 -3.11
C ILE A 18 -0.94 -9.27 -2.26
N ALA A 19 -0.70 -10.51 -1.83
CA ALA A 19 -1.63 -11.29 -1.02
C ALA A 19 -1.75 -10.77 0.43
N ASP A 20 -0.67 -10.22 0.98
CA ASP A 20 -0.67 -9.60 2.30
C ASP A 20 -1.49 -8.30 2.33
N LEU A 21 -1.91 -7.90 3.53
CA LEU A 21 -2.64 -6.65 3.74
C LEU A 21 -1.71 -5.45 3.56
N VAL A 22 -2.02 -4.58 2.59
CA VAL A 22 -1.23 -3.37 2.32
C VAL A 22 -2.09 -2.13 2.47
N ARG A 23 -1.59 -1.17 3.26
CA ARG A 23 -2.07 0.22 3.28
C ARG A 23 -0.93 1.18 3.01
N VAL A 24 -1.23 2.26 2.30
CA VAL A 24 -0.32 3.41 2.14
C VAL A 24 -0.92 4.59 2.88
N ILE A 25 -0.08 5.27 3.64
CA ILE A 25 -0.43 6.47 4.40
C ILE A 25 0.37 7.67 3.91
N ASP A 26 -0.23 8.85 3.97
CA ASP A 26 0.47 10.11 3.73
C ASP A 26 1.26 10.58 4.98
N LYS A 27 1.94 11.73 4.85
CA LYS A 27 2.73 12.32 5.94
C LYS A 27 1.91 12.75 7.16
N ASP A 28 0.60 12.91 6.99
CA ASP A 28 -0.34 13.33 8.02
C ASP A 28 -1.11 12.12 8.59
N ASN A 29 -0.66 10.89 8.27
CA ASN A 29 -1.24 9.60 8.63
C ASN A 29 -2.62 9.30 8.03
N ASN A 30 -3.05 10.00 6.99
CA ASN A 30 -4.27 9.64 6.28
C ASN A 30 -4.03 8.42 5.40
N VAL A 31 -4.99 7.49 5.37
CA VAL A 31 -4.95 6.35 4.45
C VAL A 31 -5.29 6.84 3.04
N ILE A 32 -4.36 6.67 2.11
CA ILE A 32 -4.51 7.10 0.71
C ILE A 32 -4.66 5.93 -0.26
N PHE A 33 -4.35 4.71 0.18
CA PHE A 33 -4.55 3.49 -0.59
C PHE A 33 -4.67 2.27 0.33
N VAL A 34 -5.50 1.31 -0.07
CA VAL A 34 -5.55 -0.05 0.47
C VAL A 34 -5.63 -1.03 -0.70
N ASN A 35 -4.94 -2.17 -0.61
CA ASN A 35 -4.98 -3.18 -1.66
C ASN A 35 -6.27 -4.02 -1.61
N SER A 36 -6.48 -4.84 -2.65
CA SER A 36 -7.63 -5.76 -2.74
C SER A 36 -7.77 -6.67 -1.52
N ALA A 37 -6.67 -7.28 -1.05
CA ALA A 37 -6.67 -8.16 0.13
C ALA A 37 -7.18 -7.44 1.39
N MET A 38 -6.77 -6.19 1.60
CA MET A 38 -7.24 -5.38 2.72
C MET A 38 -8.72 -4.97 2.56
N LYS A 39 -9.18 -4.66 1.35
CA LYS A 39 -10.62 -4.40 1.11
C LYS A 39 -11.47 -5.62 1.42
N GLU A 40 -11.04 -6.80 0.98
CA GLU A 40 -11.72 -8.07 1.24
C GLU A 40 -11.70 -8.42 2.73
N PHE A 41 -10.61 -8.15 3.45
CA PHE A 41 -10.54 -8.41 4.88
C PHE A 41 -11.47 -7.51 5.71
N PHE A 42 -11.60 -6.22 5.37
CA PHE A 42 -12.42 -5.27 6.12
C PHE A 42 -13.90 -5.25 5.71
N TRP A 43 -14.21 -5.60 4.47
CA TRP A 43 -15.58 -5.54 3.92
C TRP A 43 -16.11 -6.88 3.44
N GLY A 44 -15.31 -7.94 3.49
CA GLY A 44 -15.79 -9.30 3.46
C GLY A 44 -16.60 -9.56 4.72
N ARG A 45 -17.87 -9.92 4.53
CA ARG A 45 -18.64 -10.58 5.58
C ARG A 45 -18.01 -11.92 5.94
#